data_AF-A0A177QEG9-F1
#
_entry.id   AF-A0A177QEG9-F1
#
_cell.length_a   1.000
_cell.length_b   1.000
_cell.length_c   1.000
_cell.angle_alpha   90.00
_cell.angle_beta   90.00
_cell.angle_gamma   90.00
#
_symmetry.space_group_name_H-M   'P 1'
#
loop_
_entity.id
_entity.type
_entity.pdbx_description
1 polymer ?
#
loop_
_entity_poly.entity_id
_entity_poly.type
_entity_poly.pdbx_seq_one_letter_code
_entity_poly.pdbx_strand_id
1 'polypeptide(L)'
;MANTLLGIFLCLILSACGTPSTAPTTDERGWSAGETERSKKLFVDGWTTPSRGEAAEIHKRIASSMTGSASFAYIIPTFFDPTHNSPMLTLVHQGEYPLYDLTVRILDMATFDNLVRQNNSYSDKLREEVQLRISNIAPNQSSMLKTVQLGTDPLKWNLFFNARNGFFTELLRVRRVGNEWKTALKVIRTRSPSNDQVLLEKIDSGYPLSKDGQVEW
;
A
#
# COMPACT_ATOMS: atom_id res chain seq x y z
N MET A 1 -10.10 -49.52 -24.12
CA MET A 1 -11.01 -49.79 -22.99
C MET A 1 -11.09 -48.47 -22.22
N ALA A 2 -12.05 -47.61 -22.55
CA ALA A 2 -13.36 -47.44 -21.88
C ALA A 2 -13.18 -46.85 -20.46
N ASN A 3 -13.89 -45.84 -19.95
CA ASN A 3 -15.01 -44.96 -20.34
C ASN A 3 -14.98 -43.83 -19.27
N THR A 4 -15.14 -42.54 -19.59
CA THR A 4 -16.40 -41.76 -19.55
C THR A 4 -16.97 -41.50 -18.14
N LEU A 5 -17.09 -40.22 -17.72
CA LEU A 5 -18.24 -39.55 -17.06
C LEU A 5 -17.74 -38.29 -16.30
N LEU A 6 -17.96 -37.06 -16.76
CA LEU A 6 -19.19 -36.23 -16.79
C LEU A 6 -19.63 -35.70 -15.41
N GLY A 7 -19.70 -34.37 -15.28
CA GLY A 7 -20.23 -33.70 -14.08
C GLY A 7 -20.28 -32.18 -14.21
N ILE A 8 -20.88 -31.66 -15.29
CA ILE A 8 -21.21 -30.23 -15.43
C ILE A 8 -22.53 -29.99 -14.70
N PHE A 9 -22.48 -29.24 -13.60
CA PHE A 9 -23.65 -28.68 -12.93
C PHE A 9 -23.91 -27.28 -13.50
N LEU A 10 -24.88 -27.16 -14.39
CA LEU A 10 -25.44 -25.87 -14.81
C LEU A 10 -26.90 -25.82 -14.37
N CYS A 11 -27.15 -25.20 -13.21
CA CYS A 11 -28.50 -24.93 -12.72
C CYS A 11 -29.12 -23.80 -13.56
N LEU A 12 -30.07 -24.19 -14.41
CA LEU A 12 -31.15 -23.36 -14.91
C LEU A 12 -32.01 -22.86 -13.72
N ILE A 13 -32.11 -21.55 -13.55
CA ILE A 13 -33.23 -20.93 -12.86
C ILE A 13 -33.93 -20.02 -13.86
N LEU A 14 -35.00 -20.56 -14.45
CA LEU A 14 -36.11 -19.82 -14.99
C LEU A 14 -36.85 -19.16 -13.82
N SER A 15 -37.05 -17.84 -13.86
CA SER A 15 -38.07 -17.20 -13.02
C SER A 15 -38.81 -16.11 -13.78
N ALA A 16 -40.05 -16.48 -14.12
CA ALA A 16 -41.27 -15.70 -14.24
C ALA A 16 -41.23 -14.34 -14.95
N CYS A 17 -41.80 -14.32 -16.15
CA CYS A 17 -42.51 -13.16 -16.70
C CYS A 17 -43.59 -12.70 -15.72
N GLY A 18 -43.36 -11.56 -15.08
CA GLY A 18 -44.39 -10.81 -14.36
C GLY A 18 -45.34 -10.14 -15.35
N THR A 19 -46.63 -10.31 -15.10
CA THR A 19 -47.76 -9.74 -15.83
C THR A 19 -47.74 -8.19 -15.85
N PRO A 20 -48.37 -7.56 -16.86
CA PRO A 20 -48.56 -6.12 -16.85
C PRO A 20 -49.44 -5.71 -15.67
N SER A 21 -48.86 -4.93 -14.75
CA SER A 21 -49.57 -4.29 -13.65
C SER A 21 -50.66 -3.39 -14.23
N THR A 22 -51.89 -3.65 -13.80
CA THR A 22 -53.08 -2.86 -14.09
C THR A 22 -52.84 -1.43 -13.60
N ALA A 23 -53.00 -0.46 -14.50
CA ALA A 23 -52.87 0.95 -14.17
C ALA A 23 -53.85 1.30 -13.03
N PRO A 24 -53.38 1.96 -11.96
CA PRO A 24 -54.27 2.47 -10.93
C PRO A 24 -55.15 3.56 -11.56
N THR A 25 -56.46 3.34 -11.49
CA THR A 25 -57.47 4.37 -11.73
C THR A 25 -57.18 5.56 -10.84
N THR A 26 -56.98 6.72 -11.46
CA THR A 26 -56.85 8.03 -10.82
C THR A 26 -58.09 8.30 -9.99
N ASP A 27 -58.01 7.99 -8.70
CA ASP A 27 -58.97 8.41 -7.71
C ASP A 27 -58.60 9.86 -7.36
N GLU A 28 -59.33 10.83 -7.91
CA GLU A 28 -59.20 12.27 -7.66
C GLU A 28 -59.65 12.63 -6.24
N ARG A 29 -59.07 11.98 -5.23
CA ARG A 29 -59.16 12.46 -3.85
C ARG A 29 -58.17 13.58 -3.68
N GLY A 30 -58.70 14.80 -3.76
CA GLY A 30 -57.99 16.07 -3.68
C GLY A 30 -56.88 16.05 -2.63
N TRP A 31 -55.65 16.24 -3.11
CA TRP A 31 -54.53 16.58 -2.26
C TRP A 31 -54.89 17.83 -1.47
N SER A 32 -55.03 17.66 -0.15
CA SER A 32 -55.14 18.81 0.73
C SER A 32 -53.85 19.61 0.61
N ALA A 33 -53.96 20.94 0.55
CA ALA A 33 -52.84 21.86 0.36
C ALA A 33 -51.70 21.68 1.39
N GLY A 34 -51.93 20.98 2.52
CA GLY A 34 -50.92 20.71 3.54
C GLY A 34 -49.90 19.61 3.19
N GLU A 35 -50.25 18.62 2.36
CA GLU A 35 -49.31 17.51 2.02
C GLU A 35 -48.28 17.90 0.96
N THR A 36 -48.61 18.90 0.12
CA THR A 36 -47.68 19.40 -0.90
C THR A 36 -46.58 20.27 -0.30
N GLU A 37 -46.84 21.04 0.77
CA GLU A 37 -45.77 21.81 1.44
C GLU A 37 -44.80 20.92 2.22
N ARG A 38 -45.30 19.91 2.94
CA ARG A 38 -44.43 18.97 3.66
C ARG A 38 -43.55 18.16 2.71
N SER A 39 -44.10 17.74 1.58
CA SER A 39 -43.35 17.02 0.53
C SER A 39 -42.34 17.92 -0.17
N LYS A 40 -42.68 19.19 -0.44
CA LYS A 40 -41.73 20.18 -0.98
C LYS A 40 -40.60 20.47 0.00
N LYS A 41 -40.89 20.60 1.29
CA LYS A 41 -39.88 20.84 2.32
C LYS A 41 -38.92 19.65 2.45
N LEU A 42 -39.42 18.42 2.52
CA LEU A 42 -38.59 17.21 2.55
C LEU A 42 -37.78 17.01 1.27
N PHE A 43 -38.33 17.39 0.10
CA PHE A 43 -37.61 17.32 -1.16
C PHE A 43 -36.51 18.39 -1.24
N VAL A 44 -36.79 19.64 -0.85
CA VAL A 44 -35.78 20.72 -0.85
C VAL A 44 -34.69 20.48 0.20
N ASP A 45 -35.04 19.99 1.39
CA ASP A 45 -34.09 19.64 2.43
C ASP A 45 -33.25 18.38 2.05
N GLY A 46 -33.77 17.50 1.20
CA GLY A 46 -33.05 16.36 0.63
C GLY A 46 -32.07 16.72 -0.49
N TRP A 47 -32.22 17.90 -1.10
CA TRP A 47 -31.38 18.43 -2.19
C TRP A 47 -30.64 19.72 -1.79
N THR A 48 -30.42 19.96 -0.49
CA THR A 48 -29.50 21.03 -0.08
C THR A 48 -28.15 20.76 -0.72
N THR A 49 -27.75 21.64 -1.63
CA THR A 49 -26.46 21.56 -2.29
C THR A 49 -25.41 21.53 -1.18
N PRO A 50 -24.51 20.52 -1.14
CA PRO A 50 -23.48 20.46 -0.12
C PRO A 50 -22.80 21.82 -0.07
N SER A 51 -22.56 22.32 1.15
CA SER A 51 -21.91 23.60 1.30
C SER A 51 -20.61 23.60 0.49
N ARG A 52 -20.20 24.73 -0.08
CA ARG A 52 -19.01 24.79 -0.96
C ARG A 52 -17.77 24.15 -0.31
N GLY A 53 -17.69 24.16 1.02
CA GLY A 53 -16.67 23.46 1.81
C GLY A 53 -16.80 21.93 1.79
N GLU A 54 -18.00 21.38 1.97
CA GLU A 54 -18.25 19.94 1.91
C GLU A 54 -17.92 19.35 0.53
N ALA A 55 -18.31 20.03 -0.54
CA ALA A 55 -17.99 19.58 -1.90
C ALA A 55 -16.46 19.55 -2.14
N ALA A 56 -15.74 20.56 -1.66
CA ALA A 56 -14.28 20.61 -1.77
C ALA A 56 -13.60 19.48 -0.98
N GLU A 57 -14.09 19.18 0.22
CA GLU A 57 -13.54 18.11 1.05
C GLU A 57 -13.82 16.73 0.44
N ILE A 58 -15.02 16.50 -0.09
CA ILE A 58 -15.35 15.26 -0.80
C ILE A 58 -14.41 15.06 -2.00
N HIS A 59 -14.20 16.09 -2.82
CA HIS A 59 -13.28 16.01 -3.95
C HIS A 59 -11.84 15.71 -3.52
N LYS A 60 -11.38 16.32 -2.42
CA LYS A 60 -10.06 16.06 -1.85
C LYS A 60 -9.93 14.61 -1.38
N ARG A 61 -10.96 14.04 -0.74
CA ARG A 61 -10.96 12.64 -0.28
C ARG A 61 -10.99 11.67 -1.46
N ILE A 62 -11.74 11.96 -2.51
CA ILE A 62 -11.75 11.15 -3.75
C ILE A 62 -10.36 11.17 -4.39
N ALA A 63 -9.77 12.34 -4.59
CA ALA A 63 -8.43 12.46 -5.15
C ALA A 63 -7.37 11.74 -4.29
N SER A 64 -7.48 11.84 -2.97
CA SER A 64 -6.60 11.16 -2.03
C SER A 64 -6.75 9.63 -2.09
N SER A 65 -8.00 9.14 -2.23
CA SER A 65 -8.28 7.71 -2.38
C SER A 65 -7.79 7.14 -3.70
N MET A 66 -7.73 7.93 -4.77
CA MET A 66 -7.22 7.47 -6.06
C MET A 66 -5.69 7.51 -6.15
N THR A 67 -5.06 8.47 -5.49
CA THR A 67 -3.61 8.67 -5.55
C THR A 67 -2.86 7.89 -4.47
N GLY A 68 -3.46 7.71 -3.29
CA GLY A 68 -2.79 7.21 -2.08
C GLY A 68 -2.30 8.33 -1.15
N SER A 69 -2.36 9.60 -1.59
CA SER A 69 -2.07 10.78 -0.76
C SER A 69 -0.76 10.66 0.05
N ALA A 70 -0.81 10.88 1.36
CA ALA A 70 0.34 10.81 2.26
C ALA A 70 0.75 9.39 2.68
N SER A 71 0.01 8.35 2.27
CA SER A 71 0.35 6.96 2.62
C SER A 71 1.73 6.57 2.09
N PHE A 72 2.37 5.62 2.75
CA PHE A 72 3.62 5.02 2.33
C PHE A 72 3.68 3.57 2.79
N ALA A 73 4.72 2.86 2.39
CA ALA A 73 4.98 1.51 2.88
C ALA A 73 6.46 1.37 3.21
N TYR A 74 6.80 0.31 3.93
CA TYR A 74 8.17 -0.04 4.27
C TYR A 74 8.28 -1.56 4.42
N ILE A 75 9.48 -2.11 4.33
CA ILE A 75 9.74 -3.55 4.42
C ILE A 75 10.54 -3.84 5.67
N ILE A 76 10.00 -4.69 6.53
CA ILE A 76 10.72 -5.19 7.70
C ILE A 76 11.15 -6.65 7.50
N PRO A 77 12.38 -7.02 7.85
CA PRO A 77 12.78 -8.41 7.94
C PRO A 77 12.23 -9.01 9.25
N THR A 78 11.36 -10.01 9.13
CA THR A 78 10.84 -10.76 10.28
C THR A 78 11.66 -12.03 10.48
N PHE A 79 12.32 -12.12 11.63
CA PHE A 79 13.11 -13.28 12.02
C PHE A 79 12.26 -14.21 12.88
N PHE A 80 11.86 -15.37 12.34
CA PHE A 80 11.13 -16.38 13.10
C PHE A 80 12.04 -17.19 14.02
N ASP A 81 13.30 -17.34 13.62
CA ASP A 81 14.35 -17.96 14.41
C ASP A 81 15.57 -17.03 14.43
N PRO A 82 16.01 -16.55 15.60
CA PRO A 82 17.15 -15.64 15.71
C PRO A 82 18.50 -16.28 15.31
N THR A 83 18.56 -17.61 15.24
CA THR A 83 19.75 -18.35 14.82
C THR A 83 19.88 -18.46 13.30
N HIS A 84 18.77 -18.33 12.57
CA HIS A 84 18.73 -18.44 11.12
C HIS A 84 18.95 -17.10 10.44
N ASN A 85 19.76 -17.11 9.38
CA ASN A 85 20.09 -15.93 8.58
C ASN A 85 19.08 -15.72 7.43
N SER A 86 17.82 -16.11 7.62
CA SER A 86 16.83 -16.18 6.54
C SER A 86 15.51 -15.51 6.93
N PRO A 87 15.47 -14.18 7.12
CA PRO A 87 14.23 -13.49 7.48
C PRO A 87 13.21 -13.54 6.35
N MET A 88 11.93 -13.53 6.73
CA MET A 88 10.83 -13.26 5.82
C MET A 88 10.68 -11.75 5.66
N LEU A 89 10.74 -11.25 4.43
CA LEU A 89 10.46 -9.84 4.17
C LEU A 89 8.94 -9.59 4.24
N THR A 90 8.55 -8.62 5.04
CA THR A 90 7.15 -8.21 5.19
C THR A 90 6.99 -6.76 4.78
N LEU A 91 6.20 -6.52 3.74
CA LEU A 91 5.75 -5.16 3.42
C LEU A 91 4.68 -4.74 4.41
N VAL A 92 4.81 -3.55 4.97
CA VAL A 92 3.82 -2.93 5.87
C VAL A 92 3.36 -1.62 5.25
N HIS A 93 2.05 -1.47 5.07
CA HIS A 93 1.43 -0.20 4.69
C HIS A 93 1.24 0.70 5.91
N GLN A 94 1.45 2.01 5.73
CA GLN A 94 1.14 3.02 6.73
C GLN A 94 0.48 4.25 6.09
N GLY A 95 -0.74 4.56 6.53
CA GLY A 95 -1.52 5.72 6.08
C GLY A 95 -3.01 5.41 5.95
N GLU A 96 -3.80 6.40 5.55
CA GLU A 96 -5.27 6.26 5.45
C GLU A 96 -5.74 5.71 4.10
N TYR A 97 -4.95 5.88 3.05
CA TYR A 97 -5.34 5.57 1.67
C TYR A 97 -4.52 4.41 1.08
N PRO A 98 -5.11 3.58 0.21
CA PRO A 98 -4.41 2.47 -0.44
C PRO A 98 -3.23 2.96 -1.28
N LEU A 99 -2.23 2.10 -1.46
CA LEU A 99 -1.17 2.33 -2.45
C LEU A 99 -1.43 1.44 -3.66
N TYR A 100 -1.37 2.06 -4.84
CA TYR A 100 -1.60 1.40 -6.12
C TYR A 100 -0.32 1.29 -6.93
N ASP A 101 -0.21 0.21 -7.69
CA ASP A 101 0.91 -0.08 -8.59
C ASP A 101 2.28 0.01 -7.89
N LEU A 102 2.32 -0.40 -6.62
CA LEU A 102 3.50 -0.41 -5.77
C LEU A 102 4.56 -1.36 -6.34
N THR A 103 5.71 -0.79 -6.62
CA THR A 103 6.93 -1.49 -7.02
C THR A 103 8.06 -1.11 -6.09
N VAL A 104 8.94 -2.06 -5.82
CA VAL A 104 10.09 -1.88 -4.93
C VAL A 104 11.34 -2.35 -5.63
N ARG A 105 12.40 -1.54 -5.60
CA ARG A 105 13.75 -1.94 -6.01
C ARG A 105 14.63 -2.00 -4.78
N ILE A 106 15.32 -3.10 -4.56
CA ILE A 106 16.21 -3.30 -3.42
C ILE A 106 17.65 -3.27 -3.93
N LEU A 107 18.43 -2.34 -3.39
CA LEU A 107 19.86 -2.21 -3.64
C LEU A 107 20.65 -2.63 -2.41
N ASP A 108 21.48 -3.66 -2.56
CA ASP A 108 22.47 -4.02 -1.56
C ASP A 108 23.72 -3.15 -1.71
N MET A 109 24.00 -2.33 -0.70
CA MET A 109 25.11 -1.40 -0.73
C MET A 109 26.47 -2.10 -0.74
N ALA A 110 26.60 -3.27 -0.11
CA ALA A 110 27.86 -4.01 -0.13
C ALA A 110 28.17 -4.54 -1.54
N THR A 111 27.15 -5.07 -2.22
CA THR A 111 27.26 -5.49 -3.63
C THR A 111 27.56 -4.29 -4.53
N PHE A 112 26.83 -3.19 -4.33
CA PHE A 112 27.02 -1.96 -5.12
C PHE A 112 28.45 -1.41 -5.00
N ASP A 113 28.98 -1.29 -3.77
CA ASP A 113 30.33 -0.78 -3.52
C ASP A 113 31.39 -1.66 -4.19
N ASN A 114 31.22 -2.98 -4.15
CA ASN A 114 32.13 -3.91 -4.83
C ASN A 114 32.13 -3.71 -6.35
N LEU A 115 30.95 -3.54 -6.95
CA LEU A 115 30.84 -3.28 -8.40
C LEU A 115 31.41 -1.93 -8.80
N VAL A 116 31.29 -0.91 -7.94
CA VAL A 116 31.91 0.40 -8.15
C VAL A 116 33.43 0.27 -8.16
N ARG A 117 34.02 -0.49 -7.23
CA ARG A 117 35.48 -0.72 -7.16
C ARG A 117 36.03 -1.49 -8.36
N GLN A 118 35.23 -2.38 -8.94
CA GLN A 118 35.61 -3.16 -10.12
C GLN A 118 35.54 -2.39 -11.44
N ASN A 119 35.14 -1.10 -11.41
CA ASN A 119 34.95 -0.26 -12.59
C ASN A 119 33.95 -0.85 -13.61
N ASN A 120 32.97 -1.62 -13.14
CA ASN A 120 31.92 -2.17 -13.98
C ASN A 120 30.99 -1.04 -14.48
N SER A 121 30.42 -1.24 -15.67
CA SER A 121 29.47 -0.29 -16.26
C SER A 121 28.27 -0.08 -15.32
N TYR A 122 27.71 1.13 -15.31
CA TYR A 122 26.49 1.43 -14.57
C TYR A 122 25.33 0.50 -14.95
N SER A 123 25.25 0.07 -16.21
CA SER A 123 24.24 -0.88 -16.68
C SER A 123 24.34 -2.25 -16.00
N ASP A 124 25.56 -2.70 -15.67
CA ASP A 124 25.77 -3.98 -15.02
C ASP A 124 25.38 -3.90 -13.54
N LYS A 125 25.54 -2.72 -12.93
CA LYS A 125 25.13 -2.45 -11.53
C LYS A 125 23.63 -2.57 -11.32
N LEU A 126 22.83 -2.14 -12.31
CA LEU A 126 21.36 -2.22 -12.24
C LEU A 126 20.82 -3.66 -12.36
N ARG A 127 21.60 -4.60 -12.90
CA ARG A 127 21.15 -6.00 -13.07
C ARG A 127 21.10 -6.79 -11.77
N GLU A 128 21.89 -6.38 -10.78
CA GLU A 128 21.93 -7.02 -9.45
C GLU A 128 20.82 -6.52 -8.53
N GLU A 129 20.02 -5.54 -8.97
CA GLU A 129 18.90 -5.04 -8.18
C GLU A 129 17.75 -6.04 -8.15
N VAL A 130 17.25 -6.31 -6.95
CA VAL A 130 16.03 -7.12 -6.80
C VAL A 130 14.83 -6.22 -6.99
N GLN A 131 14.08 -6.42 -8.07
CA GLN A 131 12.81 -5.73 -8.31
C GLN A 131 11.64 -6.61 -7.86
N LEU A 132 10.79 -6.07 -6.99
CA LEU A 132 9.57 -6.70 -6.49
C LEU A 132 8.35 -5.92 -7.00
N ARG A 133 7.45 -6.60 -7.70
CA ARG A 133 6.16 -6.04 -8.13
C ARG A 133 5.08 -6.50 -7.16
N ILE A 134 4.67 -5.61 -6.26
CA ILE A 134 3.71 -5.94 -5.19
C ILE A 134 2.27 -5.68 -5.64
N SER A 135 2.07 -4.73 -6.57
CA SER A 135 0.77 -4.29 -7.07
C SER A 135 0.04 -3.38 -6.07
N ASN A 136 -1.10 -3.78 -5.53
CA ASN A 136 -1.92 -2.90 -4.69
C ASN A 136 -1.88 -3.36 -3.23
N ILE A 137 -1.85 -2.42 -2.29
CA ILE A 137 -1.98 -2.73 -0.87
C ILE A 137 -3.00 -1.79 -0.22
N ALA A 138 -3.95 -2.38 0.51
CA ALA A 138 -4.99 -1.63 1.20
C ALA A 138 -4.45 -0.99 2.50
N PRO A 139 -5.16 0.01 3.06
CA PRO A 139 -4.77 0.64 4.30
C PRO A 139 -4.59 -0.36 5.46
N ASN A 140 -3.55 -0.16 6.25
CA ASN A 140 -3.24 -0.95 7.45
C ASN A 140 -3.05 -2.46 7.19
N GLN A 141 -2.75 -2.84 5.96
CA GLN A 141 -2.41 -4.22 5.62
C GLN A 141 -0.89 -4.44 5.59
N SER A 142 -0.52 -5.70 5.74
CA SER A 142 0.83 -6.18 5.49
C SER A 142 0.80 -7.33 4.50
N SER A 143 1.86 -7.47 3.71
CA SER A 143 2.03 -8.57 2.77
C SER A 143 3.36 -9.28 3.00
N MET A 144 3.33 -10.61 3.11
CA MET A 144 4.55 -11.41 3.12
C MET A 144 5.09 -11.47 1.69
N LEU A 145 6.36 -11.12 1.53
CA LEU A 145 7.01 -11.10 0.22
C LEU A 145 7.74 -12.42 0.01
N LYS A 146 9.04 -12.47 0.34
CA LYS A 146 9.86 -13.67 0.19
C LYS A 146 10.84 -13.79 1.35
N THR A 147 11.24 -15.02 1.62
CA THR A 147 12.41 -15.29 2.46
C THR A 147 13.67 -14.93 1.66
N VAL A 148 14.60 -14.26 2.33
CA VAL A 148 15.89 -13.88 1.74
C VAL A 148 17.01 -14.42 2.61
N GLN A 149 18.05 -14.95 1.97
CA GLN A 149 19.26 -15.34 2.68
C GLN A 149 20.12 -14.11 2.92
N LEU A 150 20.40 -13.78 4.17
CA LEU A 150 21.36 -12.74 4.52
C LEU A 150 22.77 -13.28 4.28
N GLY A 151 23.52 -12.60 3.41
CA GLY A 151 24.89 -12.98 3.06
C GLY A 151 25.97 -12.30 3.90
N THR A 152 25.69 -11.11 4.45
CA THR A 152 26.69 -10.26 5.13
C THR A 152 26.12 -9.59 6.38
N ASP A 153 27.00 -9.33 7.35
CA ASP A 153 26.75 -8.50 8.52
C ASP A 153 27.91 -7.49 8.64
N PRO A 154 27.67 -6.17 8.59
CA PRO A 154 26.35 -5.50 8.55
C PRO A 154 25.68 -5.56 7.18
N LEU A 155 24.34 -5.61 7.21
CA LEU A 155 23.51 -5.47 6.02
C LEU A 155 23.07 -4.01 5.87
N LYS A 156 23.28 -3.45 4.67
CA LYS A 156 22.89 -2.07 4.33
C LYS A 156 22.09 -2.09 3.03
N TRP A 157 20.78 -1.98 3.14
CA TRP A 157 19.88 -1.97 1.98
C TRP A 157 19.22 -0.62 1.80
N ASN A 158 19.17 -0.17 0.55
CA ASN A 158 18.36 0.98 0.14
C ASN A 158 17.22 0.45 -0.72
N LEU A 159 15.99 0.68 -0.28
CA LEU A 159 14.78 0.24 -0.96
C LEU A 159 14.08 1.45 -1.56
N PHE A 160 13.89 1.42 -2.87
CA PHE A 160 13.25 2.50 -3.62
C PHE A 160 11.84 2.08 -3.99
N PHE A 161 10.86 2.75 -3.41
CA PHE A 161 9.45 2.52 -3.66
C PHE A 161 8.93 3.48 -4.71
N ASN A 162 8.08 2.97 -5.59
CA ASN A 162 7.33 3.74 -6.56
C ASN A 162 5.87 3.29 -6.53
N ALA A 163 4.97 4.25 -6.33
CA ALA A 163 3.52 4.07 -6.38
C ALA A 163 2.86 5.31 -7.00
N ARG A 164 1.54 5.28 -7.18
CA ARG A 164 0.80 6.42 -7.79
C ARG A 164 0.93 7.74 -7.02
N ASN A 165 1.21 7.72 -5.72
CA ASN A 165 1.45 8.94 -4.93
C ASN A 165 2.92 9.40 -4.94
N GLY A 166 3.77 8.78 -5.76
CA GLY A 166 5.16 9.18 -5.96
C GLY A 166 6.17 8.20 -5.39
N PHE A 167 7.35 8.74 -5.07
CA PHE A 167 8.51 7.97 -4.65
C PHE A 167 8.84 8.20 -3.18
N PHE A 168 9.31 7.14 -2.54
CA PHE A 168 9.91 7.22 -1.21
C PHE A 168 11.00 6.15 -1.10
N THR A 169 11.99 6.43 -0.26
CA THR A 169 13.15 5.57 -0.06
C THR A 169 13.17 5.10 1.38
N GLU A 170 13.38 3.81 1.58
CA GLU A 170 13.68 3.23 2.87
C GLU A 170 15.16 2.90 2.95
N LEU A 171 15.81 3.37 4.00
CA LEU A 171 17.15 2.99 4.39
C LEU A 171 17.01 1.93 5.48
N LEU A 172 17.29 0.67 5.14
CA LEU A 172 17.21 -0.46 6.06
C LEU A 172 18.60 -0.93 6.45
N ARG A 173 18.89 -0.92 7.75
CA ARG A 173 20.16 -1.36 8.31
C ARG A 173 19.89 -2.51 9.26
N VAL A 174 20.61 -3.62 9.07
CA VAL A 174 20.45 -4.82 9.90
C VAL A 174 21.82 -5.24 10.40
N ARG A 175 21.93 -5.49 11.70
CA ARG A 175 23.16 -5.98 12.32
C ARG A 175 22.88 -7.07 13.33
N ARG A 176 23.81 -8.00 13.48
CA ARG A 176 23.75 -8.98 14.57
C ARG A 176 24.35 -8.38 15.85
N VAL A 177 23.63 -8.46 16.95
CA VAL A 177 24.08 -8.02 18.28
C VAL A 177 23.87 -9.19 19.25
N GLY A 178 24.97 -9.84 19.62
CA GLY A 178 24.89 -11.12 20.34
C GLY A 178 24.22 -12.19 19.48
N ASN A 179 23.14 -12.79 19.99
CA ASN A 179 22.38 -13.83 19.30
C ASN A 179 21.14 -13.30 18.55
N GLU A 180 20.91 -11.98 18.54
CA GLU A 180 19.73 -11.37 17.95
C GLU A 180 20.09 -10.50 16.75
N TRP A 181 19.18 -10.43 15.78
CA TRP A 181 19.23 -9.44 14.72
C TRP A 181 18.54 -8.17 15.19
N LYS A 182 19.21 -7.03 15.02
CA LYS A 182 18.68 -5.70 15.30
C LYS A 182 18.56 -4.91 14.02
N THR A 183 17.47 -4.17 13.90
CA THR A 183 17.14 -3.37 12.73
C THR A 183 17.09 -1.89 13.07
N ALA A 184 17.48 -1.07 12.10
CA ALA A 184 17.19 0.35 12.07
C ALA A 184 16.67 0.68 10.67
N LEU A 185 15.51 1.33 10.60
CA LEU A 185 14.92 1.75 9.34
C LEU A 185 14.51 3.22 9.36
N LYS A 186 14.64 3.86 8.21
CA LYS A 186 14.25 5.24 7.98
C LYS A 186 13.58 5.38 6.62
N VAL A 187 12.37 5.90 6.59
CA VAL A 187 11.62 6.15 5.35
C VAL A 187 11.60 7.64 5.06
N ILE A 188 12.02 8.00 3.85
CA ILE A 188 12.21 9.37 3.39
C ILE A 188 11.40 9.58 2.13
N ARG A 189 10.67 10.70 2.06
CA ARG A 189 10.05 11.19 0.83
C ARG A 189 10.81 12.41 0.35
N THR A 190 11.50 12.26 -0.77
CA THR A 190 12.18 13.37 -1.44
C THR A 190 11.19 14.10 -2.34
N ARG A 191 10.84 15.34 -1.98
CA ARG A 191 10.00 16.21 -2.83
C ARG A 191 10.83 17.10 -3.75
N SER A 192 12.00 17.50 -3.28
CA SER A 192 13.02 18.22 -4.03
C SER A 192 14.41 17.81 -3.50
N PRO A 193 15.50 18.03 -4.25
CA PRO A 193 16.85 17.64 -3.84
C PRO A 193 17.32 18.22 -2.50
N SER A 194 16.66 19.28 -2.01
CA SER A 194 16.99 19.98 -0.77
C SER A 194 15.93 19.78 0.33
N ASN A 195 14.88 18.98 0.08
CA ASN A 195 13.77 18.83 0.99
C ASN A 195 13.35 17.36 1.10
N ASP A 196 14.09 16.65 1.94
CA ASP A 196 13.77 15.31 2.38
C ASP A 196 12.86 15.36 3.59
N GLN A 197 11.67 14.77 3.44
CA GLN A 197 10.72 14.60 4.54
C GLN A 197 10.90 13.20 5.14
N VAL A 198 11.34 13.11 6.39
CA VAL A 198 11.32 11.83 7.14
C VAL A 198 9.87 11.48 7.46
N LEU A 199 9.40 10.36 6.92
CA LEU A 199 8.05 9.84 7.15
C LEU A 199 7.99 8.90 8.35
N LEU A 200 9.06 8.12 8.54
CA LEU A 200 9.18 7.16 9.62
C LEU A 200 10.65 6.93 9.99
N GLU A 201 10.92 6.79 11.27
CA GLU A 201 12.20 6.28 11.79
C GLU A 201 11.89 5.28 12.90
N LYS A 202 12.45 4.08 12.81
CA LYS A 202 12.34 3.03 13.85
C LYS A 202 13.71 2.40 14.04
N ILE A 203 14.15 2.32 15.29
CA ILE A 203 15.44 1.74 15.67
C ILE A 203 15.16 0.75 16.79
N ASP A 204 15.55 -0.50 16.59
CA ASP A 204 15.41 -1.52 17.63
C ASP A 204 16.28 -1.19 18.84
N SER A 205 15.74 -1.47 20.03
CA SER A 205 16.51 -1.33 21.25
C SER A 205 17.76 -2.21 21.21
N GLY A 206 18.92 -1.59 21.46
CA GLY A 206 20.23 -2.24 21.38
C GLY A 206 20.89 -2.24 20.00
N TYR A 207 20.30 -1.57 18.99
CA TYR A 207 20.98 -1.36 17.72
C TYR A 207 22.27 -0.54 17.92
N PRO A 208 23.42 -0.93 17.31
CA PRO A 208 24.68 -0.23 17.52
C PRO A 208 24.68 1.14 16.84
N LEU A 209 25.05 2.17 17.60
CA LEU A 209 25.13 3.56 17.15
C LEU A 209 26.60 3.95 16.91
N SER A 210 26.80 4.99 16.11
CA SER A 210 28.10 5.63 15.91
C SER A 210 28.60 6.28 17.21
N LYS A 211 29.83 6.80 17.18
CA LYS A 211 30.40 7.55 18.32
C LYS A 211 29.57 8.77 18.71
N ASP A 212 28.84 9.35 17.75
CA ASP A 212 27.96 10.50 17.94
C ASP A 212 26.54 10.10 18.39
N GLY A 213 26.31 8.81 18.65
CA GLY A 213 25.00 8.29 19.06
C GLY A 213 23.97 8.26 17.94
N GLN A 214 24.40 8.21 16.67
CA GLN A 214 23.52 8.20 15.50
C GLN A 214 23.62 6.88 14.74
N VAL A 215 22.57 6.49 14.03
CA VAL A 215 22.64 5.37 13.08
C VAL A 215 23.44 5.80 11.85
N GLU A 216 24.35 4.93 11.41
CA GLU A 216 25.04 5.08 10.12
C GLU A 216 24.12 4.65 8.97
N TRP A 217 23.35 5.62 8.47
CA TRP A 217 22.61 5.52 7.20
C TRP A 217 23.53 5.53 5.86
#